data_AF-A0A5B0WZ57-F1
#
_entry.id   AF-A0A5B0WZ57-F1
#
_cell.length_a   1.000
_cell.length_b   1.000
_cell.length_c   1.000
_cell.angle_alpha   90.00
_cell.angle_beta   90.00
_cell.angle_gamma   90.00
#
_symmetry.space_group_name_H-M   'P 1'
#
loop_
_entity.id
_entity.type
_entity.pdbx_description
1 polymer ?
#
loop_
_entity_poly.entity_id
_entity_poly.type
_entity_poly.pdbx_seq_one_letter_code
_entity_poly.pdbx_strand_id
1 'polypeptide(L)'
;MQPIYLEDWTVAQQIQLFASAKVIMGAHGAGLANLAFCQSGTQVIEIVHEQHVVPTYWMISNHNALDYYMMYGQGWPDPAIRFPGFEDIYVDIDRLKQILHLAGLNT
;
A
#
# COMPACT_ATOMS: atom_id res chain seq x y z
N MET A 1 -0.09 12.95 16.50
CA MET A 1 -0.07 11.47 16.56
C MET A 1 1.38 11.02 16.45
N GLN A 2 1.78 9.99 17.19
CA GLN A 2 3.13 9.43 17.14
C GLN A 2 3.17 8.32 16.07
N PRO A 3 4.24 8.23 15.24
CA PRO A 3 4.36 7.16 14.25
C PRO A 3 4.49 5.79 14.93
N ILE A 4 3.98 4.76 14.25
CA ILE A 4 4.18 3.36 14.58
C ILE A 4 5.11 2.77 13.52
N TYR A 5 6.18 2.12 13.96
CA TYR A 5 7.07 1.32 13.12
C TYR A 5 6.67 -0.14 13.30
N LEU A 6 6.29 -0.81 12.21
CA LEU A 6 5.77 -2.19 12.29
C LEU A 6 6.84 -3.15 12.78
N GLU A 7 8.11 -2.91 12.43
CA GLU A 7 9.28 -3.67 12.84
C GLU A 7 9.54 -3.67 14.36
N ASP A 8 9.03 -2.66 15.08
CA ASP A 8 9.13 -2.58 16.53
C ASP A 8 7.96 -3.31 17.23
N TRP A 9 6.93 -3.70 16.48
CA TRP A 9 5.72 -4.34 16.99
C TRP A 9 5.76 -5.85 16.80
N THR A 10 5.26 -6.58 17.80
CA THR A 10 5.04 -8.02 17.67
C THR A 10 4.03 -8.30 16.56
N VAL A 11 4.11 -9.48 15.96
CA VAL A 11 3.15 -9.93 14.93
C VAL A 11 1.70 -9.82 15.42
N ALA A 12 1.43 -10.16 16.68
CA ALA A 12 0.08 -10.05 17.26
C ALA A 12 -0.43 -8.60 17.27
N GLN A 13 0.44 -7.63 17.57
CA GLN A 13 0.06 -6.22 17.55
C GLN A 13 -0.14 -5.70 16.11
N GLN A 14 0.69 -6.13 15.15
CA GLN A 14 0.51 -5.81 13.73
C GLN A 14 -0.83 -6.38 13.23
N ILE A 15 -1.15 -7.62 13.56
CA ILE A 15 -2.45 -8.26 13.23
C ILE A 15 -3.60 -7.42 13.78
N GLN A 16 -3.56 -7.04 15.06
CA GLN A 16 -4.64 -6.25 15.67
C GLN A 16 -4.79 -4.88 15.01
N LEU A 17 -3.69 -4.23 14.65
CA LEU A 17 -3.70 -2.94 13.96
C LEU A 17 -4.40 -3.07 12.60
N PHE A 18 -3.94 -4.00 11.75
CA PHE A 18 -4.49 -4.19 10.40
C PHE A 18 -5.94 -4.72 10.43
N ALA A 19 -6.29 -5.60 11.38
CA ALA A 19 -7.66 -6.10 11.55
C ALA A 19 -8.66 -5.00 11.96
N SER A 20 -8.19 -3.87 12.50
CA SER A 20 -9.05 -2.73 12.88
C SER A 20 -9.03 -1.59 11.86
N ALA A 21 -8.17 -1.66 10.85
CA ALA A 21 -8.00 -0.62 9.85
C ALA A 21 -9.18 -0.58 8.86
N LYS A 22 -9.75 0.61 8.67
CA LYS A 22 -10.76 0.87 7.63
C LYS A 22 -10.15 1.17 6.26
N VAL A 23 -9.00 1.83 6.29
CA VAL A 23 -8.26 2.27 5.11
C VAL A 23 -6.78 1.99 5.36
N ILE A 24 -6.11 1.41 4.37
CA ILE A 24 -4.67 1.21 4.34
C ILE A 24 -4.16 1.81 3.04
N MET A 25 -3.17 2.68 3.14
CA MET A 25 -2.48 3.26 1.98
C MET A 25 -0.99 3.16 2.20
N GLY A 26 -0.24 2.77 1.16
CA GLY A 26 1.22 2.74 1.25
C GLY A 26 1.88 2.31 -0.04
N ALA A 27 3.20 2.52 -0.09
CA ALA A 27 4.04 1.97 -1.14
C ALA A 27 4.08 0.43 -1.05
N HIS A 28 4.20 -0.21 -2.21
CA HIS A 28 4.43 -1.64 -2.32
C HIS A 28 5.62 -2.05 -1.44
N GLY A 29 5.41 -3.00 -0.53
CA GLY A 29 6.46 -3.45 0.37
C GLY A 29 5.95 -4.42 1.43
N ALA A 30 6.88 -5.11 2.11
CA ALA A 30 6.60 -6.23 3.00
C ALA A 30 5.55 -5.95 4.09
N GLY A 31 5.40 -4.70 4.54
CA GLY A 31 4.37 -4.30 5.50
C GLY A 31 2.94 -4.61 5.03
N LEU A 32 2.67 -4.57 3.72
CA LEU A 32 1.37 -4.91 3.12
C LEU A 32 1.06 -6.41 3.17
N ALA A 33 2.00 -7.28 3.57
CA ALA A 33 1.67 -8.68 3.86
C ALA A 33 0.61 -8.80 4.96
N ASN A 34 0.52 -7.81 5.85
CA ASN A 34 -0.51 -7.76 6.90
C ASN A 34 -1.93 -7.51 6.36
N LEU A 35 -2.12 -7.22 5.08
CA LEU A 35 -3.44 -7.21 4.43
C LEU A 35 -4.17 -8.55 4.60
N ALA A 36 -3.42 -9.64 4.79
CA ALA A 36 -3.97 -10.95 5.11
C ALA A 36 -4.87 -10.97 6.37
N PHE A 37 -4.73 -9.98 7.26
CA PHE A 37 -5.47 -9.88 8.53
C PHE A 37 -6.56 -8.82 8.52
N CYS A 38 -6.75 -8.10 7.41
CA CYS A 38 -7.79 -7.06 7.30
C CYS A 38 -9.19 -7.67 7.24
N GLN A 39 -10.18 -6.88 7.66
CA GLN A 39 -11.58 -7.27 7.55
C GLN A 39 -12.08 -7.07 6.11
N SER A 40 -13.06 -7.88 5.68
CA SER A 40 -13.71 -7.67 4.39
C SER A 40 -14.26 -6.25 4.28
N GLY A 41 -14.05 -5.63 3.11
CA GLY A 41 -14.42 -4.24 2.85
C GLY A 41 -13.42 -3.20 3.35
N THR A 42 -12.30 -3.59 4.00
CA THR A 42 -11.19 -2.65 4.23
C THR A 42 -10.70 -2.11 2.89
N GLN A 43 -10.55 -0.79 2.79
CA GLN A 43 -10.05 -0.13 1.58
C GLN A 43 -8.53 -0.16 1.56
N VAL A 44 -7.96 -0.51 0.41
CA VAL A 44 -6.52 -0.62 0.22
C VAL A 44 -6.13 0.24 -0.97
N ILE A 45 -5.20 1.17 -0.78
CA ILE A 45 -4.60 1.96 -1.85
C ILE A 45 -3.11 1.65 -1.90
N GLU A 46 -2.71 0.89 -2.91
CA GLU A 46 -1.32 0.50 -3.10
C GLU A 46 -0.63 1.40 -4.13
N ILE A 47 0.50 1.97 -3.73
CA ILE A 47 1.37 2.74 -4.63
C ILE A 47 2.47 1.80 -5.13
N VAL A 48 2.43 1.49 -6.42
CA VAL A 48 3.32 0.52 -7.06
C VAL A 48 4.28 1.24 -7.97
N HIS A 49 5.54 0.84 -7.98
CA HIS A 49 6.51 1.35 -8.94
C HIS A 49 6.07 1.01 -10.37
N GLU A 50 6.07 1.98 -11.28
CA GLU A 50 5.52 1.81 -12.64
C GLU A 50 6.19 0.69 -13.47
N GLN A 51 7.44 0.35 -13.14
CA GLN A 51 8.19 -0.74 -13.79
C GLN A 51 8.32 -2.02 -12.93
N HIS A 52 7.76 -2.04 -11.72
CA HIS A 52 7.81 -3.19 -10.82
C HIS A 52 6.42 -3.46 -10.22
N VAL A 53 5.56 -4.03 -11.07
CA VAL A 53 4.17 -4.37 -10.72
C VAL A 53 4.08 -5.85 -10.41
N VAL A 54 3.87 -6.17 -9.13
CA VAL A 54 3.71 -7.54 -8.66
C VAL A 54 2.31 -7.71 -8.06
N PRO A 55 1.50 -8.69 -8.50
CA PRO A 55 0.08 -8.77 -8.13
C PRO A 55 -0.17 -9.28 -6.71
N THR A 56 0.87 -9.48 -5.90
CA THR A 56 0.79 -10.15 -4.57
C THR A 56 -0.30 -9.56 -3.68
N TYR A 57 -0.33 -8.24 -3.51
CA TYR A 57 -1.27 -7.59 -2.59
C TYR A 57 -2.65 -7.40 -3.21
N TRP A 58 -2.76 -7.26 -4.54
CA TRP A 58 -4.03 -7.41 -5.25
C TRP A 58 -4.63 -8.81 -5.03
N MET A 59 -3.83 -9.88 -5.10
CA MET A 59 -4.30 -11.25 -4.88
C MET A 59 -4.80 -11.46 -3.44
N ILE A 60 -4.03 -11.02 -2.44
CA ILE A 60 -4.45 -11.07 -1.02
C ILE A 60 -5.76 -10.29 -0.82
N SER A 61 -5.84 -9.09 -1.41
CA SER A 61 -7.03 -8.24 -1.32
C SER A 61 -8.27 -8.91 -1.91
N ASN A 62 -8.15 -9.54 -3.08
CA ASN A 62 -9.26 -10.28 -3.67
C ASN A 62 -9.67 -11.49 -2.81
N HIS A 63 -8.71 -12.22 -2.26
CA HIS A 63 -9.01 -13.38 -1.40
C HIS A 63 -9.77 -12.99 -0.13
N ASN A 64 -9.44 -11.82 0.44
CA ASN A 64 -10.05 -11.30 1.66
C ASN A 64 -11.26 -10.38 1.40
N ALA A 65 -11.70 -10.24 0.15
CA ALA A 65 -12.76 -9.31 -0.26
C ALA A 65 -12.52 -7.88 0.26
N LEU A 66 -11.30 -7.38 0.05
CA LEU A 66 -10.89 -5.99 0.31
C LEU A 66 -11.19 -5.12 -0.92
N ASP A 67 -11.44 -3.84 -0.70
CA ASP A 67 -11.70 -2.87 -1.76
C ASP A 67 -10.37 -2.23 -2.21
N TYR A 68 -9.78 -2.80 -3.27
CA TYR A 68 -8.41 -2.54 -3.67
C TYR A 68 -8.29 -1.56 -4.83
N TYR A 69 -7.43 -0.57 -4.66
CA TYR A 69 -7.04 0.42 -5.65
C TYR A 69 -5.52 0.40 -5.82
N MET A 70 -5.06 0.55 -7.05
CA MET A 70 -3.65 0.66 -7.38
C MET A 70 -3.38 2.00 -8.04
N MET A 71 -2.27 2.63 -7.68
CA MET A 71 -1.72 3.76 -8.43
C MET A 71 -0.23 3.58 -8.71
N TYR A 72 0.23 4.17 -9.79
CA TYR A 72 1.65 4.17 -10.12
C TYR A 72 2.39 5.31 -9.42
N GLY A 73 3.50 4.96 -8.77
CA GLY A 73 4.58 5.87 -8.43
C GLY A 73 5.66 5.85 -9.51
N GLN A 74 6.27 7.00 -9.76
CA GLN A 74 7.38 7.15 -10.72
C GLN A 74 8.69 6.90 -9.99
N GLY A 75 9.59 6.08 -10.54
CA GLY A 75 10.92 5.88 -9.97
C GLY A 75 11.77 7.15 -10.01
N TRP A 76 12.52 7.40 -8.95
CA TRP A 76 13.62 8.35 -9.00
C TRP A 76 14.75 7.78 -9.85
N PRO A 77 15.29 8.52 -10.82
CA PRO A 77 16.45 8.06 -11.57
C PRO A 77 17.67 7.90 -10.64
N ASP A 78 18.02 6.66 -10.29
CA ASP A 78 19.27 6.32 -9.61
C ASP A 78 20.10 5.36 -10.47
N PRO A 79 21.22 5.80 -11.06
CA PRO A 79 22.08 4.96 -11.89
C PRO A 79 22.77 3.83 -11.11
N ALA A 80 22.79 3.87 -9.77
CA ALA A 80 23.31 2.77 -8.95
C ALA A 80 22.33 1.59 -8.87
N ILE A 81 21.04 1.83 -9.11
CA ILE A 81 19.98 0.83 -9.02
C ILE A 81 19.77 0.18 -10.37
N ARG A 82 19.86 -1.16 -10.39
CA ARG A 82 19.80 -1.99 -11.61
C ARG A 82 18.46 -2.69 -11.80
N PHE A 83 17.64 -2.74 -10.75
CA PHE A 83 16.36 -3.40 -10.75
C PHE A 83 15.31 -2.37 -10.36
N PRO A 84 14.33 -2.09 -11.23
CA PRO A 84 13.27 -1.14 -10.91
C PRO A 84 12.48 -1.58 -9.67
N GLY A 85 12.04 -0.60 -8.88
CA GLY A 85 11.31 -0.82 -7.62
C GLY A 85 12.19 -0.89 -6.37
N PHE A 86 13.50 -0.66 -6.48
CA PHE A 86 14.41 -0.51 -5.33
C PHE A 86 14.78 0.95 -5.04
N GLU A 87 14.48 1.83 -5.97
CA GLU A 87 14.64 3.28 -5.91
C GLU A 87 13.54 3.96 -5.10
N ASP A 88 13.81 5.20 -4.69
CA ASP A 88 12.77 6.09 -4.18
C ASP A 88 11.70 6.32 -5.25
N ILE A 89 10.46 6.58 -4.81
CA ILE A 89 9.33 6.86 -5.69
C ILE A 89 8.75 8.26 -5.49
N TYR A 90 8.30 8.85 -6.60
CA TYR A 90 7.49 10.06 -6.62
C TYR A 90 6.03 9.72 -6.81
N VAL A 91 5.21 10.38 -5.99
CA VAL A 91 3.75 10.30 -6.09
C VAL A 91 3.24 11.63 -6.62
N ASP A 92 2.60 11.58 -7.78
CA ASP A 92 1.84 12.71 -8.30
C ASP A 92 0.63 12.97 -7.38
N ILE A 93 0.59 14.15 -6.77
CA ILE A 93 -0.43 14.53 -5.80
C ILE A 93 -1.83 14.65 -6.44
N ASP A 94 -1.92 15.07 -7.71
CA ASP A 94 -3.20 15.17 -8.40
C ASP A 94 -3.74 13.77 -8.72
N ARG A 95 -2.88 12.83 -9.10
CA ARG A 95 -3.26 11.41 -9.23
C ARG A 95 -3.64 10.78 -7.89
N LEU A 96 -2.92 11.10 -6.82
CA LEU A 96 -3.26 10.64 -5.48
C LEU A 96 -4.66 11.11 -5.06
N LYS A 97 -4.99 12.39 -5.30
CA LYS A 97 -6.34 12.93 -5.06
C LYS A 97 -7.41 12.22 -5.89
N GLN A 98 -7.13 11.92 -7.15
CA GLN A 98 -8.08 11.18 -8.01
C GLN A 98 -8.35 9.78 -7.46
N ILE A 99 -7.32 9.05 -7.05
CA ILE A 99 -7.45 7.71 -6.44
C ILE A 99 -8.22 7.78 -5.11
N LEU A 100 -7.90 8.76 -4.26
CA LEU A 100 -8.65 8.98 -3.01
C LEU A 100 -10.13 9.24 -3.30
N HIS A 101 -10.45 10.07 -4.29
CA HIS A 101 -11.82 10.33 -4.70
C HIS A 101 -12.51 9.07 -5.25
N LEU A 102 -11.83 8.28 -6.08
CA LEU A 102 -12.34 6.99 -6.57
C LEU A 102 -12.63 6.01 -5.43
N ALA A 103 -11.79 6.00 -4.40
CA ALA A 103 -12.01 5.23 -3.17
C ALA A 103 -13.07 5.83 -2.23
N GLY A 104 -13.75 6.92 -2.62
CA GLY A 104 -14.75 7.59 -1.76
C GLY A 104 -14.15 8.30 -0.54
N LEU A 105 -12.84 8.49 -0.50
CA LEU A 105 -12.10 9.23 0.52
C LEU A 105 -11.99 10.69 0.09
N ASN A 106 -13.08 11.44 0.24
CA ASN A 106 -13.09 12.86 -0.11
C ASN A 106 -12.18 13.64 0.85
N THR A 107 -11.18 14.32 0.27
CA THR A 107 -10.23 15.22 0.95
C THR A 107 -10.35 16.64 0.42
#